data_AF-A0A1X0R5I9-F1
#
_entry.id   AF-A0A1X0R5I9-F1
#
_cell.length_a   1.000
_cell.length_b   1.000
_cell.length_c   1.000
_cell.angle_alpha   90.00
_cell.angle_beta   90.00
_cell.angle_gamma   90.00
#
_symmetry.space_group_name_H-M   'P 1'
#
loop_
_entity.id
_entity.type
_entity.pdbx_description
1 polymer ?
#
loop_
_entity_poly.entity_id
_entity_poly.type
_entity_poly.pdbx_seq_one_letter_code
_entity_poly.pdbx_strand_id
1 'polypeptide(L)'
;MVDIQHFPHHILEIIFLYLTSQEDLHRCRRACSKWHSVATRRLFKRVVISRNLTKFLKLRAMNKSTRLISLGECVKEMYVRMERSMSLEEFKQLVTYCPNVESINVSSWLYLICISKHLLDIDDDIKWSLRHIVANDSNNPSIDVYLKYKDSIVSIHAPSDVKDLQFLASFPSLQTFIHQSSVIQSLREFMFIFDACPKLTHLCIQTTIEDASCLITNQNIYPSLTNLEMKITFSSMTRPMVDYISTRFINLSTVILNIHQTNSSSFEENYTRLVNTLMTPYKRRFSFKMTLKDCRRPFDGNTQMEFTRMLAKCTIEAFKLQPRTFNSMEVTKVDYEPGIHIYVDKKLYCMLFTWAPFSYLIDQDALSGGAIPRYLHKLTFQRRRATLTPFRNDGSPTQIQELNFFYKLRSFQNYYYNSLQTLSLSSVFVDASFFPTLRRICPKLKVLELGMGPIIVYGNEGVIDMQDLRLQRLNLAILPWDFSGNPWLVVVKTHKEYVYIKIHKNRRYNVLTYEEAMEEERQTQFHERYHIYCYDIQEVFRFNRKITLYSNSTSSNIA
;
A
#
# COMPACT_ATOMS: atom_id res chain seq x y z
N MET A 1 -44.19 13.00 23.88
CA MET A 1 -43.61 11.71 23.41
C MET A 1 -43.49 11.80 21.91
N VAL A 2 -42.28 11.98 21.37
CA VAL A 2 -42.05 12.32 19.95
C VAL A 2 -42.01 11.06 19.08
N ASP A 3 -42.66 11.14 17.93
CA ASP A 3 -43.01 10.14 16.91
C ASP A 3 -41.84 9.38 16.23
N ILE A 4 -40.91 8.81 16.99
CA ILE A 4 -39.79 8.01 16.45
C ILE A 4 -40.26 6.66 15.84
N GLN A 5 -41.54 6.28 16.00
CA GLN A 5 -42.12 5.05 15.44
C GLN A 5 -42.26 5.06 13.89
N HIS A 6 -42.10 6.21 13.23
CA HIS A 6 -42.46 6.37 11.81
C HIS A 6 -41.33 6.06 10.80
N PHE A 7 -40.06 5.94 11.20
CA PHE A 7 -39.00 5.68 10.21
C PHE A 7 -39.18 4.31 9.54
N PRO A 8 -39.17 4.21 8.19
CA PRO A 8 -39.21 2.94 7.49
C PRO A 8 -38.08 2.00 7.93
N HIS A 9 -38.33 0.69 7.92
CA HIS A 9 -37.38 -0.31 8.42
C HIS A 9 -36.00 -0.22 7.74
N HIS A 10 -35.98 -0.02 6.41
CA HIS A 10 -34.75 0.10 5.64
C HIS A 10 -33.92 1.36 6.02
N ILE A 11 -34.59 2.46 6.39
CA ILE A 11 -33.89 3.67 6.86
C ILE A 11 -33.26 3.42 8.23
N LEU A 12 -33.96 2.72 9.12
CA LEU A 12 -33.40 2.33 10.42
C LEU A 12 -32.21 1.39 10.28
N GLU A 13 -32.27 0.43 9.36
CA GLU A 13 -31.13 -0.44 9.04
C GLU A 13 -29.92 0.37 8.59
N ILE A 14 -30.10 1.35 7.70
CA ILE A 14 -29.03 2.26 7.26
C ILE A 14 -28.46 3.06 8.42
N ILE A 15 -29.32 3.69 9.26
CA ILE A 15 -28.86 4.47 10.41
C ILE A 15 -28.05 3.59 11.37
N PHE A 16 -28.52 2.37 11.66
CA PHE A 16 -27.86 1.48 12.62
C PHE A 16 -26.59 0.83 12.06
N LEU A 17 -26.37 0.86 10.75
CA LEU A 17 -25.07 0.49 10.17
C LEU A 17 -23.95 1.45 10.62
N TYR A 18 -24.27 2.72 10.88
CA TYR A 18 -23.31 3.74 11.34
C TYR A 18 -23.06 3.71 12.86
N LEU A 19 -23.86 2.96 13.63
CA LEU A 19 -23.60 2.76 15.05
C LEU A 19 -22.46 1.75 15.23
N THR A 20 -21.30 2.22 15.66
CA THR A 20 -20.11 1.40 15.90
C THR A 20 -20.05 0.85 17.33
N SER A 21 -20.73 1.49 18.28
CA SER A 21 -20.80 1.06 19.68
C SER A 21 -21.86 -0.02 19.89
N GLN A 22 -21.44 -1.16 20.47
CA GLN A 22 -22.38 -2.20 20.91
C GLN A 22 -23.32 -1.71 22.01
N GLU A 23 -22.86 -0.79 22.86
CA GLU A 23 -23.68 -0.24 23.95
C GLU A 23 -24.84 0.59 23.40
N ASP A 24 -24.59 1.41 22.37
CA ASP A 24 -25.64 2.20 21.72
C ASP A 24 -26.67 1.29 21.04
N LEU A 25 -26.23 0.22 20.38
CA LEU A 25 -27.13 -0.78 19.83
C LEU A 25 -27.96 -1.47 20.93
N HIS A 26 -27.40 -1.73 22.11
CA HIS A 26 -28.16 -2.26 23.25
C HIS A 26 -29.18 -1.26 23.79
N ARG A 27 -28.87 0.04 23.80
CA ARG A 27 -29.81 1.12 24.17
C ARG A 27 -30.93 1.24 23.13
N CYS A 28 -30.59 1.28 21.84
CA CYS A 28 -31.55 1.28 20.73
C CYS A 28 -32.48 0.08 20.77
N ARG A 29 -31.96 -1.10 21.16
CA ARG A 29 -32.77 -2.33 21.30
C ARG A 29 -33.88 -2.21 22.35
N ARG A 30 -33.76 -1.29 23.32
CA ARG A 30 -34.75 -1.05 24.39
C ARG A 30 -35.75 0.06 24.04
N ALA A 31 -35.56 0.78 22.94
CA ALA A 31 -36.37 1.96 22.60
C ALA A 31 -37.80 1.61 22.16
N CYS A 32 -37.95 0.71 21.18
CA CYS A 32 -39.25 0.23 20.71
C CYS A 32 -39.10 -1.10 19.94
N SER A 33 -40.20 -1.78 19.62
CA SER A 33 -40.20 -3.08 18.93
C SER A 33 -39.55 -3.06 17.54
N LYS A 34 -39.75 -1.98 16.78
CA LYS A 34 -39.15 -1.80 15.44
C LYS A 34 -37.62 -1.68 15.52
N TRP A 35 -37.14 -0.84 16.44
CA TRP A 35 -35.72 -0.65 16.71
C TRP A 35 -35.09 -1.89 17.32
N HIS A 36 -35.84 -2.60 18.17
CA HIS A 36 -35.43 -3.88 18.73
C HIS A 36 -35.06 -4.89 17.64
N SER A 37 -35.90 -5.06 16.62
CA SER A 37 -35.61 -5.99 15.52
C SER A 37 -34.32 -5.61 14.77
N VAL A 38 -34.17 -4.34 14.38
CA VAL A 38 -33.01 -3.87 13.61
C VAL A 38 -31.72 -3.94 14.43
N ALA A 39 -31.74 -3.46 15.67
CA ALA A 39 -30.59 -3.52 16.57
C ALA A 39 -30.19 -4.97 16.88
N THR A 40 -31.16 -5.86 17.11
CA THR A 40 -30.88 -7.28 17.36
C THR A 40 -30.23 -7.94 16.16
N ARG A 41 -30.75 -7.74 14.93
CA ARG A 41 -30.12 -8.25 13.71
C ARG A 41 -28.67 -7.77 13.58
N ARG A 42 -28.41 -6.50 13.87
CA ARG A 42 -27.06 -5.93 13.78
C ARG A 42 -26.10 -6.48 14.83
N LEU A 43 -26.56 -6.60 16.09
CA LEU A 43 -25.77 -7.10 17.22
C LEU A 43 -25.38 -8.57 17.05
N PHE A 44 -26.32 -9.38 16.57
CA PHE A 44 -26.17 -10.84 16.50
C PHE A 44 -25.86 -11.36 15.09
N LYS A 45 -25.64 -10.47 14.11
CA LYS A 45 -25.20 -10.85 12.76
C LYS A 45 -23.99 -11.79 12.79
N ARG A 46 -23.04 -11.49 13.68
CA ARG A 46 -21.81 -12.25 13.88
C ARG A 46 -21.77 -12.84 15.28
N VAL A 47 -21.55 -14.14 15.39
CA VAL A 47 -21.46 -14.84 16.67
C VAL A 47 -20.15 -15.60 16.78
N VAL A 48 -19.58 -15.62 17.99
CA VAL A 48 -18.39 -16.42 18.33
C VAL A 48 -18.78 -17.48 19.35
N ILE A 49 -18.58 -18.74 19.00
CA ILE A 49 -18.83 -19.91 19.86
C ILE A 49 -17.48 -20.46 20.31
N SER A 50 -17.08 -20.14 21.54
CA SER A 50 -15.73 -20.48 22.06
C SER A 50 -15.71 -21.64 23.05
N ARG A 51 -16.67 -21.76 23.98
CA ARG A 51 -16.60 -22.75 25.07
C ARG A 51 -17.80 -23.66 25.20
N ASN A 52 -19.02 -23.13 25.09
CA ASN A 52 -20.21 -23.89 25.44
C ASN A 52 -21.35 -23.65 24.45
N LEU A 53 -21.45 -24.54 23.46
CA LEU A 53 -22.54 -24.58 22.50
C LEU A 53 -23.91 -24.75 23.19
N THR A 54 -23.98 -25.58 24.23
CA THR A 54 -25.23 -25.86 24.96
C THR A 54 -25.81 -24.59 25.59
N LYS A 55 -24.98 -23.69 26.12
CA LYS A 55 -25.44 -22.38 26.65
C LYS A 55 -26.03 -21.52 25.55
N PHE A 56 -25.43 -21.53 24.36
CA PHE A 56 -25.95 -20.81 23.20
C PHE A 56 -27.29 -21.39 22.74
N LEU A 57 -27.38 -22.72 22.61
CA LEU A 57 -28.62 -23.41 22.21
C LEU A 57 -29.75 -23.25 23.25
N LYS A 58 -29.42 -23.12 24.55
CA LYS A 58 -30.42 -22.86 25.60
C LYS A 58 -31.15 -21.52 25.43
N LEU A 59 -30.56 -20.55 24.71
CA LEU A 59 -31.26 -19.29 24.38
C LEU A 59 -32.48 -19.52 23.49
N ARG A 60 -32.53 -20.64 22.74
CA ARG A 60 -33.71 -21.05 21.96
C ARG A 60 -34.95 -21.25 22.82
N ALA A 61 -34.79 -21.81 24.02
CA ALA A 61 -35.89 -22.13 24.92
C ALA A 61 -36.52 -20.86 25.53
N MET A 62 -35.72 -19.82 25.77
CA MET A 62 -36.21 -18.55 26.33
C MET A 62 -37.07 -17.75 25.34
N ASN A 63 -36.77 -17.85 24.03
CA ASN A 63 -37.47 -17.09 22.99
C ASN A 63 -38.88 -17.59 22.67
N LYS A 64 -39.23 -18.85 22.99
CA LYS A 64 -40.59 -19.39 22.74
C LYS A 64 -41.70 -18.62 23.48
N SER A 65 -41.36 -17.83 24.51
CA SER A 65 -42.32 -17.05 25.30
C SER A 65 -42.49 -15.58 24.83
N THR A 66 -41.68 -15.10 23.89
CA THR A 66 -41.64 -13.68 23.51
C THR A 66 -41.98 -13.47 22.03
N ARG A 67 -42.82 -12.47 21.70
CA ARG A 67 -43.08 -11.99 20.31
C ARG A 67 -41.85 -11.35 19.63
N LEU A 68 -40.63 -11.66 20.09
CA LEU A 68 -39.37 -11.05 19.65
C LEU A 68 -38.67 -11.96 18.65
N ILE A 69 -37.85 -11.36 17.78
CA ILE A 69 -37.09 -12.09 16.75
C ILE A 69 -36.17 -13.14 17.40
N SER A 70 -36.07 -14.33 16.81
CA SER A 70 -35.18 -15.35 17.33
C SER A 70 -33.72 -14.94 17.08
N LEU A 71 -32.86 -15.07 18.10
CA LEU A 71 -31.46 -14.67 17.99
C LEU A 71 -30.74 -15.48 16.89
N GLY A 72 -31.08 -16.76 16.75
CA GLY A 72 -30.51 -17.65 15.73
C GLY A 72 -30.82 -17.21 14.30
N GLU A 73 -32.03 -16.73 14.02
CA GLU A 73 -32.40 -16.18 12.70
C GLU A 73 -31.58 -14.94 12.31
N CYS A 74 -31.00 -14.24 13.29
CA CYS A 74 -30.18 -13.05 13.03
C CYS A 74 -28.75 -13.41 12.61
N VAL A 75 -28.27 -14.62 12.89
CA VAL A 75 -26.88 -15.02 12.67
C VAL A 75 -26.63 -15.27 11.19
N LYS A 76 -25.64 -14.56 10.63
CA LYS A 76 -25.13 -14.76 9.26
C LYS A 76 -23.70 -15.25 9.22
N GLU A 77 -22.90 -14.89 10.22
CA GLU A 77 -21.48 -15.21 10.30
C GLU A 77 -21.17 -15.91 11.62
N MET A 78 -20.56 -17.09 11.55
CA MET A 78 -20.29 -17.91 12.73
C MET A 78 -18.80 -18.23 12.86
N TYR A 79 -18.23 -17.92 14.02
CA TYR A 79 -16.85 -18.24 14.37
C TYR A 79 -16.85 -19.33 15.44
N VAL A 80 -16.43 -20.55 15.09
CA VAL A 80 -16.41 -21.68 16.01
C VAL A 80 -14.98 -21.96 16.45
N ARG A 81 -14.70 -21.69 17.73
CA ARG A 81 -13.38 -21.80 18.37
C ARG A 81 -13.42 -22.72 19.58
N MET A 82 -14.16 -23.82 19.45
CA MET A 82 -14.33 -24.79 20.54
C MET A 82 -13.08 -25.66 20.70
N GLU A 83 -12.71 -25.93 21.95
CA GLU A 83 -11.61 -26.83 22.31
C GLU A 83 -12.01 -28.31 22.29
N ARG A 84 -13.32 -28.60 22.32
CA ARG A 84 -13.87 -29.97 22.22
C ARG A 84 -14.52 -30.18 20.86
N SER A 85 -14.54 -31.43 20.41
CA SER A 85 -15.30 -31.84 19.23
C SER A 85 -16.80 -31.64 19.46
N MET A 86 -17.54 -31.46 18.37
CA MET A 86 -18.99 -31.34 18.36
C MET A 86 -19.59 -32.63 17.80
N SER A 87 -20.64 -33.15 18.41
CA SER A 87 -21.35 -34.30 17.83
C SER A 87 -22.19 -33.88 16.61
N LEU A 88 -22.56 -34.83 15.75
CA LEU A 88 -23.43 -34.53 14.61
C LEU A 88 -24.78 -33.98 15.07
N GLU A 89 -25.33 -34.47 16.19
CA GLU A 89 -26.60 -33.98 16.72
C GLU A 89 -26.51 -32.58 17.32
N GLU A 90 -25.40 -32.26 17.98
CA GLU A 90 -25.12 -30.89 18.42
C GLU A 90 -25.03 -29.94 17.21
N PHE A 91 -24.42 -30.39 16.11
CA PHE A 91 -24.34 -29.64 14.87
C PHE A 91 -25.71 -29.46 14.20
N LYS A 92 -26.53 -30.52 14.10
CA LYS A 92 -27.91 -30.46 13.59
C LYS A 92 -28.73 -29.43 14.36
N GLN A 93 -28.67 -29.46 15.70
CA GLN A 93 -29.36 -28.47 16.54
C GLN A 93 -28.88 -27.03 16.27
N LEU A 94 -27.59 -26.83 16.04
CA LEU A 94 -27.01 -25.53 15.71
C LEU A 94 -27.49 -25.03 14.35
N VAL A 95 -27.47 -25.90 13.34
CA VAL A 95 -27.93 -25.59 11.97
C VAL A 95 -29.40 -25.19 11.98
N THR A 96 -30.26 -25.98 12.64
CA THR A 96 -31.69 -25.67 12.77
C THR A 96 -31.95 -24.40 13.59
N TYR A 97 -31.12 -24.10 14.59
CA TYR A 97 -31.30 -22.90 15.40
C TYR A 97 -30.89 -21.63 14.64
N CYS A 98 -29.85 -21.70 13.81
CA CYS A 98 -29.30 -20.57 13.06
C CYS A 98 -29.43 -20.81 11.54
N PRO A 99 -30.63 -20.79 10.95
CA PRO A 99 -30.83 -21.22 9.56
C PRO A 99 -30.17 -20.30 8.51
N ASN A 100 -29.94 -19.02 8.84
CA ASN A 100 -29.49 -17.98 7.90
C ASN A 100 -27.97 -17.80 7.83
N VAL A 101 -27.19 -18.77 8.29
CA VAL A 101 -25.73 -18.70 8.27
C VAL A 101 -25.22 -18.76 6.84
N GLU A 102 -24.47 -17.74 6.44
CA GLU A 102 -23.85 -17.62 5.11
C GLU A 102 -22.33 -17.83 5.18
N SER A 103 -21.71 -17.72 6.36
CA SER A 103 -20.26 -17.83 6.52
C SER A 103 -19.90 -18.54 7.82
N ILE A 104 -19.01 -19.52 7.72
CA ILE A 104 -18.43 -20.21 8.87
C ILE A 104 -16.91 -20.08 8.87
N ASN A 105 -16.36 -19.74 10.04
CA ASN A 105 -14.94 -19.72 10.32
C ASN A 105 -14.63 -20.67 11.47
N VAL A 106 -13.80 -21.66 11.22
CA VAL A 106 -13.48 -22.74 12.15
C VAL A 106 -11.98 -22.92 12.26
N SER A 107 -11.50 -23.37 13.43
CA SER A 107 -10.10 -23.76 13.58
C SER A 107 -9.78 -24.98 12.71
N SER A 108 -8.54 -25.09 12.22
CA SER A 108 -8.10 -26.19 11.34
C SER A 108 -8.28 -27.56 12.01
N TRP A 109 -8.04 -27.64 13.33
CA TRP A 109 -8.24 -28.84 14.14
C TRP A 109 -9.73 -29.28 14.18
N LEU A 110 -10.64 -28.35 14.47
CA LEU A 110 -12.07 -28.66 14.58
C LEU A 110 -12.68 -28.98 13.20
N TYR A 111 -12.18 -28.31 12.15
CA TYR A 111 -12.56 -28.61 10.78
C TYR A 111 -12.25 -30.06 10.41
N LEU A 112 -11.00 -30.49 10.65
CA LEU A 112 -10.57 -31.85 10.35
C LEU A 112 -11.32 -32.92 11.15
N ILE A 113 -11.54 -32.68 12.45
CA ILE A 113 -12.06 -33.72 13.35
C ILE A 113 -13.55 -33.97 13.14
N CYS A 114 -14.35 -32.92 12.93
CA CYS A 114 -15.80 -33.10 12.89
C CYS A 114 -16.53 -32.20 11.89
N ILE A 115 -16.16 -30.92 11.73
CA ILE A 115 -17.00 -30.00 10.94
C ILE A 115 -17.03 -30.36 9.46
N SER A 116 -15.92 -30.82 8.87
CA SER A 116 -15.90 -31.26 7.46
C SER A 116 -16.91 -32.38 7.22
N LYS A 117 -16.88 -33.43 8.05
CA LYS A 117 -17.81 -34.56 8.01
C LYS A 117 -19.25 -34.12 8.27
N HIS A 118 -19.50 -33.32 9.30
CA HIS A 118 -20.86 -32.85 9.61
C HIS A 118 -21.45 -32.00 8.50
N LEU A 119 -20.62 -31.16 7.86
CA LEU A 119 -21.04 -30.40 6.69
C LEU A 119 -21.42 -31.31 5.52
N LEU A 120 -20.78 -32.48 5.36
CA LEU A 120 -21.11 -33.48 4.34
C LEU A 120 -22.30 -34.38 4.72
N ASP A 121 -22.50 -34.66 6.00
CA ASP A 121 -23.55 -35.56 6.51
C ASP A 121 -24.89 -34.84 6.79
N ILE A 122 -24.91 -33.51 6.88
CA ILE A 122 -26.15 -32.75 7.16
C ILE A 122 -27.18 -32.89 6.03
N ASP A 123 -28.46 -33.01 6.37
CA ASP A 123 -29.53 -33.18 5.38
C ASP A 123 -29.74 -31.89 4.55
N ASP A 124 -30.03 -32.05 3.25
CA ASP A 124 -30.13 -30.94 2.28
C ASP A 124 -31.32 -29.99 2.55
N ASP A 125 -32.34 -30.46 3.28
CA ASP A 125 -33.52 -29.69 3.69
C ASP A 125 -33.23 -28.70 4.83
N ILE A 126 -32.23 -28.98 5.65
CA ILE A 126 -31.85 -28.15 6.80
C ILE A 126 -30.49 -27.48 6.62
N LYS A 127 -29.67 -27.87 5.64
CA LYS A 127 -28.32 -27.31 5.46
C LYS A 127 -28.36 -25.79 5.25
N TRP A 128 -27.28 -25.12 5.65
CA TRP A 128 -27.09 -23.71 5.41
C TRP A 128 -26.86 -23.37 3.93
N SER A 129 -27.17 -22.15 3.53
CA SER A 129 -26.76 -21.60 2.22
C SER A 129 -25.38 -20.95 2.32
N LEU A 130 -24.35 -21.77 2.58
CA LEU A 130 -22.99 -21.26 2.80
C LEU A 130 -22.42 -20.61 1.56
N ARG A 131 -21.93 -19.38 1.74
CA ARG A 131 -21.22 -18.57 0.75
C ARG A 131 -19.72 -18.61 0.95
N HIS A 132 -19.29 -18.74 2.22
CA HIS A 132 -17.89 -18.79 2.63
C HIS A 132 -17.66 -19.88 3.67
N ILE A 133 -16.58 -20.65 3.49
CA ILE A 133 -16.12 -21.66 4.44
C ILE A 133 -14.64 -21.39 4.67
N VAL A 134 -14.29 -21.01 5.90
CA VAL A 134 -12.91 -20.68 6.27
C VAL A 134 -12.43 -21.65 7.34
N ALA A 135 -11.49 -22.49 6.98
CA ALA A 135 -10.70 -23.30 7.89
C ALA A 135 -9.27 -22.72 7.88
N ASN A 136 -8.75 -22.35 9.05
CA ASN A 136 -7.48 -21.60 9.19
C ASN A 136 -6.30 -22.20 8.37
N ASP A 137 -5.37 -21.33 7.95
CA ASP A 137 -4.27 -21.38 6.95
C ASP A 137 -3.63 -22.71 6.50
N SER A 138 -3.74 -23.82 7.24
CA SER A 138 -3.09 -25.09 6.85
C SER A 138 -4.02 -26.06 6.12
N ASN A 139 -5.34 -25.94 6.27
CA ASN A 139 -6.30 -26.89 5.68
C ASN A 139 -7.45 -26.13 5.02
N ASN A 140 -7.34 -25.89 3.71
CA ASN A 140 -8.48 -25.44 2.92
C ASN A 140 -9.60 -26.50 2.98
N PRO A 141 -10.88 -26.09 2.92
CA PRO A 141 -11.98 -27.04 2.80
C PRO A 141 -11.80 -27.98 1.60
N SER A 142 -12.13 -29.26 1.77
CA SER A 142 -12.11 -30.23 0.67
C SER A 142 -13.14 -29.85 -0.41
N ILE A 143 -12.90 -30.30 -1.63
CA ILE A 143 -13.82 -30.01 -2.76
C ILE A 143 -15.19 -30.61 -2.55
N ASP A 144 -15.30 -31.78 -1.93
CA ASP A 144 -16.60 -32.41 -1.64
C ASP A 144 -17.49 -31.48 -0.80
N VAL A 145 -16.89 -30.78 0.17
CA VAL A 145 -17.63 -29.81 0.99
C VAL A 145 -18.10 -28.65 0.11
N TYR A 146 -17.24 -28.09 -0.75
CA TYR A 146 -17.68 -27.02 -1.66
C TYR A 146 -18.80 -27.49 -2.61
N LEU A 147 -18.67 -28.68 -3.20
CA LEU A 147 -19.65 -29.24 -4.13
C LEU A 147 -21.03 -29.41 -3.49
N LYS A 148 -21.08 -29.77 -2.20
CA LYS A 148 -22.34 -29.85 -1.47
C LYS A 148 -23.09 -28.51 -1.36
N TYR A 149 -22.36 -27.39 -1.37
CA TYR A 149 -22.90 -26.03 -1.29
C TYR A 149 -22.72 -25.23 -2.60
N LYS A 150 -22.52 -25.92 -3.73
CA LYS A 150 -22.09 -25.32 -5.00
C LYS A 150 -22.90 -24.13 -5.50
N ASP A 151 -24.21 -24.11 -5.23
CA ASP A 151 -25.12 -23.07 -5.72
C ASP A 151 -24.96 -21.73 -4.99
N SER A 152 -24.53 -21.75 -3.73
CA SER A 152 -24.40 -20.56 -2.87
C SER A 152 -22.96 -20.07 -2.69
N ILE A 153 -21.96 -20.93 -2.90
CA ILE A 153 -20.54 -20.58 -2.70
C ILE A 153 -20.13 -19.44 -3.63
N VAL A 154 -19.52 -18.39 -3.03
CA VAL A 154 -19.01 -17.23 -3.76
C VAL A 154 -17.49 -17.11 -3.70
N SER A 155 -16.83 -17.88 -2.83
CA SER A 155 -15.39 -17.86 -2.65
C SER A 155 -14.85 -19.26 -2.41
N ILE A 156 -13.85 -19.64 -3.20
CA ILE A 156 -13.13 -20.91 -3.09
C ILE A 156 -11.65 -20.63 -2.92
N HIS A 157 -11.10 -21.16 -1.85
CA HIS A 157 -9.67 -21.39 -1.69
C HIS A 157 -9.43 -22.86 -2.00
N ALA A 158 -8.85 -23.15 -3.17
CA ALA A 158 -8.70 -24.50 -3.66
C ALA A 158 -7.75 -25.30 -2.74
N PRO A 159 -8.15 -26.51 -2.30
CA PRO A 159 -7.28 -27.38 -1.54
C PRO A 159 -6.15 -27.96 -2.40
N SER A 160 -5.12 -28.48 -1.73
CA SER A 160 -3.83 -28.81 -2.36
C SER A 160 -3.87 -30.02 -3.30
N ASP A 161 -4.87 -30.86 -3.13
CA ASP A 161 -5.13 -32.09 -3.87
C ASP A 161 -5.81 -31.86 -5.23
N VAL A 162 -6.34 -30.66 -5.47
CA VAL A 162 -7.06 -30.32 -6.70
C VAL A 162 -6.09 -29.99 -7.81
N LYS A 163 -6.04 -30.87 -8.81
CA LYS A 163 -5.24 -30.67 -10.02
C LYS A 163 -6.07 -30.24 -11.22
N ASP A 164 -7.31 -30.71 -11.30
CA ASP A 164 -8.23 -30.41 -12.39
C ASP A 164 -9.12 -29.21 -12.04
N LEU A 165 -9.33 -28.31 -12.99
CA LEU A 165 -10.17 -27.13 -12.87
C LEU A 165 -11.63 -27.39 -13.27
N GLN A 166 -11.97 -28.53 -13.88
CA GLN A 166 -13.32 -28.82 -14.39
C GLN A 166 -14.45 -28.63 -13.36
N PHE A 167 -14.16 -28.86 -12.07
CA PHE A 167 -15.13 -28.69 -10.99
C PHE A 167 -15.71 -27.26 -10.92
N LEU A 168 -14.97 -26.24 -11.41
CA LEU A 168 -15.41 -24.84 -11.43
C LEU A 168 -16.74 -24.63 -12.17
N ALA A 169 -17.05 -25.49 -13.17
CA ALA A 169 -18.32 -25.44 -13.89
C ALA A 169 -19.54 -25.66 -12.98
N SER A 170 -19.35 -26.23 -11.79
CA SER A 170 -20.41 -26.45 -10.81
C SER A 170 -20.78 -25.20 -9.99
N PHE A 171 -20.03 -24.09 -10.09
CA PHE A 171 -20.15 -22.94 -9.19
C PHE A 171 -20.62 -21.66 -9.91
N PRO A 172 -21.92 -21.52 -10.20
CA PRO A 172 -22.45 -20.39 -10.99
C PRO A 172 -22.39 -19.03 -10.28
N SER A 173 -22.19 -19.03 -8.95
CA SER A 173 -22.14 -17.84 -8.10
C SER A 173 -20.72 -17.43 -7.70
N LEU A 174 -19.69 -18.11 -8.21
CA LEU A 174 -18.31 -17.88 -7.80
C LEU A 174 -17.82 -16.48 -8.18
N GLN A 175 -17.33 -15.75 -7.17
CA GLN A 175 -16.80 -14.39 -7.31
C GLN A 175 -15.30 -14.31 -6.99
N THR A 176 -14.78 -15.22 -6.16
CA THR A 176 -13.38 -15.26 -5.74
C THR A 176 -12.83 -16.66 -5.88
N PHE A 177 -11.74 -16.80 -6.62
CA PHE A 177 -11.04 -18.08 -6.77
C PHE A 177 -9.55 -17.90 -6.48
N ILE A 178 -9.06 -18.69 -5.52
CA ILE A 178 -7.66 -18.69 -5.10
C ILE A 178 -7.13 -20.11 -5.23
N HIS A 179 -6.16 -20.30 -6.12
CA HIS A 179 -5.59 -21.59 -6.47
C HIS A 179 -4.07 -21.51 -6.58
N GLN A 180 -3.38 -21.90 -5.50
CA GLN A 180 -1.92 -21.79 -5.39
C GLN A 180 -1.22 -23.15 -5.30
N SER A 181 -1.98 -24.25 -5.34
CA SER A 181 -1.46 -25.60 -5.12
C SER A 181 -0.98 -26.29 -6.39
N SER A 182 -1.65 -26.04 -7.51
CA SER A 182 -1.20 -26.53 -8.82
C SER A 182 -0.93 -25.38 -9.77
N VAL A 183 -0.07 -25.65 -10.75
CA VAL A 183 0.39 -24.67 -11.72
C VAL A 183 -0.45 -24.78 -12.97
N ILE A 184 -1.02 -23.66 -13.41
CA ILE A 184 -1.69 -23.56 -14.70
C ILE A 184 -0.63 -23.51 -15.80
N GLN A 185 -0.58 -24.55 -16.63
CA GLN A 185 0.48 -24.76 -17.61
C GLN A 185 0.07 -24.34 -19.02
N SER A 186 -1.23 -24.20 -19.29
CA SER A 186 -1.73 -23.83 -20.62
C SER A 186 -2.64 -22.61 -20.59
N LEU A 187 -2.64 -21.85 -21.70
CA LEU A 187 -3.59 -20.75 -21.88
C LEU A 187 -5.04 -21.26 -21.88
N ARG A 188 -5.31 -22.49 -22.35
CA ARG A 188 -6.65 -23.07 -22.37
C ARG A 188 -7.22 -23.27 -20.96
N GLU A 189 -6.41 -23.76 -20.03
CA GLU A 189 -6.81 -23.87 -18.61
C GLU A 189 -7.09 -22.50 -18.00
N PHE A 190 -6.25 -21.51 -18.29
CA PHE A 190 -6.47 -20.14 -17.84
C PHE A 190 -7.80 -19.58 -18.37
N MET A 191 -8.10 -19.82 -19.65
CA MET A 191 -9.34 -19.42 -20.29
C MET A 191 -10.57 -20.09 -19.67
N PHE A 192 -10.47 -21.40 -19.41
CA PHE A 192 -11.56 -22.21 -18.88
C PHE A 192 -12.11 -21.65 -17.57
N ILE A 193 -11.26 -21.07 -16.69
CA ILE A 193 -11.70 -20.46 -15.43
C ILE A 193 -12.78 -19.39 -15.68
N PHE A 194 -12.58 -18.55 -16.69
CA PHE A 194 -13.50 -17.46 -17.00
C PHE A 194 -14.75 -17.94 -17.73
N ASP A 195 -14.62 -18.99 -18.54
CA ASP A 195 -15.77 -19.60 -19.21
C ASP A 195 -16.67 -20.34 -18.21
N ALA A 196 -16.07 -21.00 -17.20
CA ALA A 196 -16.78 -21.73 -16.15
C ALA A 196 -17.41 -20.81 -15.09
N CYS A 197 -16.75 -19.70 -14.76
CA CYS A 197 -17.18 -18.81 -13.69
C CYS A 197 -17.48 -17.41 -14.25
N PRO A 198 -18.72 -17.08 -14.66
CA PRO A 198 -19.04 -15.79 -15.31
C PRO A 198 -19.09 -14.59 -14.35
N LYS A 199 -19.17 -14.81 -13.03
CA LYS A 199 -19.29 -13.76 -11.99
C LYS A 199 -17.97 -13.50 -11.24
N LEU A 200 -16.85 -14.05 -11.73
CA LEU A 200 -15.56 -13.95 -11.07
C LEU A 200 -15.06 -12.50 -11.06
N THR A 201 -14.77 -11.99 -9.86
CA THR A 201 -14.26 -10.63 -9.63
C THR A 201 -12.80 -10.63 -9.19
N HIS A 202 -12.37 -11.69 -8.51
CA HIS A 202 -11.02 -11.87 -7.99
C HIS A 202 -10.46 -13.25 -8.35
N LEU A 203 -9.28 -13.25 -8.98
CA LEU A 203 -8.54 -14.46 -9.31
C LEU A 203 -7.12 -14.37 -8.73
N CYS A 204 -6.69 -15.41 -8.01
CA CYS A 204 -5.31 -15.58 -7.56
C CYS A 204 -4.82 -16.98 -7.96
N ILE A 205 -3.81 -17.06 -8.82
CA ILE A 205 -3.34 -18.34 -9.40
C ILE A 205 -1.82 -18.44 -9.44
N GLN A 206 -1.31 -19.66 -9.62
CA GLN A 206 0.06 -19.92 -10.07
C GLN A 206 0.07 -20.40 -11.53
N THR A 207 0.96 -19.87 -12.36
CA THR A 207 1.02 -20.21 -13.79
C THR A 207 2.45 -20.24 -14.35
N THR A 208 2.69 -21.15 -15.29
CA THR A 208 3.95 -21.30 -16.05
C THR A 208 3.67 -21.51 -17.55
N ILE A 209 2.86 -20.64 -18.15
CA ILE A 209 2.46 -20.76 -19.57
C ILE A 209 3.60 -20.31 -20.47
N GLU A 210 4.34 -21.26 -21.06
CA GLU A 210 5.47 -20.95 -21.94
C GLU A 210 5.12 -21.05 -23.44
N ASP A 211 4.18 -21.93 -23.80
CA ASP A 211 3.77 -22.15 -25.18
C ASP A 211 2.41 -21.48 -25.45
N ALA A 212 2.37 -20.65 -26.49
CA ALA A 212 1.23 -19.83 -26.85
C ALA A 212 0.78 -20.09 -28.31
N SER A 213 0.88 -21.34 -28.74
CA SER A 213 0.35 -21.85 -30.02
C SER A 213 -1.16 -21.69 -30.22
N CYS A 214 -1.92 -21.20 -29.22
CA CYS A 214 -3.33 -20.89 -29.37
C CYS A 214 -3.54 -19.56 -30.09
N LEU A 215 -4.11 -19.62 -31.29
CA LEU A 215 -4.69 -18.47 -31.99
C LEU A 215 -5.87 -17.93 -31.17
N ILE A 216 -5.69 -16.79 -30.52
CA ILE A 216 -6.76 -16.08 -29.83
C ILE A 216 -7.48 -15.22 -30.87
N THR A 217 -8.61 -15.70 -31.39
CA THR A 217 -9.51 -14.90 -32.23
C THR A 217 -10.89 -14.80 -31.58
N ASN A 218 -11.46 -13.59 -31.58
CA ASN A 218 -12.83 -13.26 -31.17
C ASN A 218 -13.29 -13.85 -29.82
N GLN A 219 -12.83 -13.26 -28.72
CA GLN A 219 -13.36 -13.60 -27.41
C GLN A 219 -14.30 -12.53 -26.86
N ASN A 220 -15.38 -13.00 -26.24
CA ASN A 220 -16.34 -12.14 -25.58
C ASN A 220 -15.68 -11.39 -24.41
N ILE A 221 -16.08 -10.13 -24.24
CA ILE A 221 -15.65 -9.29 -23.13
C ILE A 221 -16.07 -9.94 -21.80
N TYR A 222 -15.18 -9.91 -20.81
CA TYR A 222 -15.42 -10.39 -19.46
C TYR A 222 -15.40 -9.20 -18.47
N PRO A 223 -16.57 -8.62 -18.14
CA PRO A 223 -16.65 -7.36 -17.40
C PRO A 223 -16.56 -7.52 -15.88
N SER A 224 -16.71 -8.71 -15.32
CA SER A 224 -16.80 -8.91 -13.87
C SER A 224 -15.43 -8.87 -13.17
N LEU A 225 -14.34 -9.23 -13.87
CA LEU A 225 -13.01 -9.31 -13.26
C LEU A 225 -12.46 -7.91 -12.92
N THR A 226 -12.14 -7.69 -11.65
CA THR A 226 -11.54 -6.44 -11.16
C THR A 226 -10.14 -6.63 -10.61
N ASN A 227 -9.79 -7.85 -10.16
CA ASN A 227 -8.54 -8.17 -9.49
C ASN A 227 -7.92 -9.46 -10.04
N LEU A 228 -6.68 -9.36 -10.52
CA LEU A 228 -5.89 -10.48 -11.03
C LEU A 228 -4.56 -10.56 -10.28
N GLU A 229 -4.32 -11.64 -9.57
CA GLU A 229 -3.04 -11.98 -8.94
C GLU A 229 -2.48 -13.26 -9.56
N MET A 230 -1.23 -13.21 -10.00
CA MET A 230 -0.57 -14.35 -10.63
C MET A 230 0.83 -14.53 -10.06
N LYS A 231 1.12 -15.74 -9.58
CA LYS A 231 2.48 -16.23 -9.32
C LYS A 231 3.00 -16.86 -10.61
N ILE A 232 4.05 -16.28 -11.19
CA ILE A 232 4.50 -16.62 -12.55
C ILE A 232 6.00 -16.88 -12.62
N THR A 233 6.45 -17.56 -13.66
CA THR A 233 7.86 -17.48 -14.11
C THR A 233 8.02 -16.29 -15.06
N PHE A 234 9.24 -15.80 -15.24
CA PHE A 234 9.47 -14.64 -16.12
C PHE A 234 9.03 -14.89 -17.57
N SER A 235 9.15 -16.14 -18.05
CA SER A 235 8.70 -16.61 -19.37
C SER A 235 7.18 -16.67 -19.55
N SER A 236 6.40 -16.68 -18.45
CA SER A 236 4.96 -16.92 -18.51
C SER A 236 4.16 -15.79 -19.17
N MET A 237 4.72 -14.58 -19.17
CA MET A 237 4.06 -13.41 -19.75
C MET A 237 4.30 -13.38 -21.27
N THR A 238 3.63 -14.27 -21.99
CA THR A 238 3.69 -14.35 -23.45
C THR A 238 2.81 -13.28 -24.10
N ARG A 239 3.07 -12.95 -25.37
CA ARG A 239 2.26 -11.97 -26.11
C ARG A 239 0.77 -12.35 -26.16
N PRO A 240 0.38 -13.62 -26.40
CA PRO A 240 -1.03 -14.00 -26.36
C PRO A 240 -1.66 -13.85 -24.97
N MET A 241 -0.93 -14.08 -23.88
CA MET A 241 -1.43 -13.81 -22.53
C MET A 241 -1.70 -12.32 -22.31
N VAL A 242 -0.79 -11.45 -22.75
CA VAL A 242 -0.97 -9.99 -22.68
C VAL A 242 -2.19 -9.55 -23.50
N ASP A 243 -2.32 -10.05 -24.73
CA ASP A 243 -3.44 -9.71 -25.61
C ASP A 243 -4.77 -10.21 -25.04
N TYR A 244 -4.80 -11.41 -24.46
CA TYR A 244 -5.97 -11.95 -23.76
C TYR A 244 -6.41 -11.06 -22.60
N ILE A 245 -5.48 -10.77 -21.67
CA ILE A 245 -5.79 -9.96 -20.47
C ILE A 245 -6.29 -8.59 -20.90
N SER A 246 -5.61 -7.97 -21.86
CA SER A 246 -5.85 -6.60 -22.30
C SER A 246 -7.18 -6.43 -23.04
N THR A 247 -7.60 -7.42 -23.83
CA THR A 247 -8.82 -7.33 -24.64
C THR A 247 -10.05 -7.84 -23.90
N ARG A 248 -9.90 -8.88 -23.09
CA ARG A 248 -11.03 -9.54 -22.42
C ARG A 248 -11.44 -8.81 -21.12
N PHE A 249 -10.49 -8.34 -20.31
CA PHE A 249 -10.78 -7.81 -18.97
C PHE A 249 -10.88 -6.29 -18.93
N ILE A 250 -12.03 -5.76 -19.39
CA ILE A 250 -12.20 -4.31 -19.46
C ILE A 250 -12.13 -3.65 -18.08
N ASN A 251 -12.75 -4.22 -17.03
CA ASN A 251 -12.90 -3.59 -15.71
C ASN A 251 -11.75 -3.90 -14.74
N LEU A 252 -10.64 -4.45 -15.24
CA LEU A 252 -9.49 -4.77 -14.43
C LEU A 252 -8.94 -3.50 -13.77
N SER A 253 -8.84 -3.54 -12.44
CA SER A 253 -8.42 -2.40 -11.61
C SER A 253 -7.16 -2.69 -10.83
N THR A 254 -6.88 -3.97 -10.55
CA THR A 254 -5.72 -4.41 -9.77
C THR A 254 -5.07 -5.59 -10.46
N VAL A 255 -3.77 -5.48 -10.75
CA VAL A 255 -2.94 -6.57 -11.26
C VAL A 255 -1.72 -6.73 -10.38
N ILE A 256 -1.49 -7.94 -9.88
CA ILE A 256 -0.35 -8.31 -9.04
C ILE A 256 0.38 -9.49 -9.70
N LEU A 257 1.64 -9.27 -10.06
CA LEU A 257 2.52 -10.26 -10.66
C LEU A 257 3.66 -10.58 -9.68
N ASN A 258 3.68 -11.81 -9.18
CA ASN A 258 4.74 -12.34 -8.32
C ASN A 258 5.62 -13.29 -9.14
N ILE A 259 6.84 -12.87 -9.48
CA ILE A 259 7.71 -13.58 -10.42
C ILE A 259 8.77 -14.36 -9.63
N HIS A 260 8.85 -15.69 -9.75
CA HIS A 260 9.76 -16.50 -8.91
C HIS A 260 11.09 -16.91 -9.58
N GLN A 261 11.27 -16.73 -10.90
CA GLN A 261 12.49 -17.12 -11.62
C GLN A 261 12.77 -16.19 -12.81
N THR A 262 14.04 -15.82 -13.04
CA THR A 262 14.48 -14.89 -14.11
C THR A 262 15.36 -15.52 -15.20
N ASN A 263 15.59 -16.84 -15.20
CA ASN A 263 16.58 -17.50 -16.06
C ASN A 263 16.14 -17.67 -17.54
N SER A 264 15.19 -16.88 -18.02
CA SER A 264 14.62 -17.01 -19.36
C SER A 264 14.97 -15.80 -20.23
N SER A 265 15.08 -16.02 -21.55
CA SER A 265 15.30 -14.96 -22.52
C SER A 265 14.21 -13.89 -22.41
N SER A 266 14.63 -12.62 -22.47
CA SER A 266 13.84 -11.50 -21.99
C SER A 266 12.51 -11.31 -22.74
N PHE A 267 11.37 -11.39 -22.04
CA PHE A 267 10.07 -10.91 -22.53
C PHE A 267 9.73 -9.52 -21.98
N GLU A 268 10.73 -8.65 -21.81
CA GLU A 268 10.58 -7.28 -21.31
C GLU A 268 9.46 -6.51 -22.04
N GLU A 269 9.37 -6.68 -23.36
CA GLU A 269 8.36 -6.05 -24.23
C GLU A 269 6.91 -6.43 -23.84
N ASN A 270 6.68 -7.66 -23.38
CA ASN A 270 5.33 -8.10 -23.01
C ASN A 270 4.86 -7.43 -21.72
N TYR A 271 5.76 -7.27 -20.74
CA TYR A 271 5.43 -6.57 -19.50
C TYR A 271 5.18 -5.07 -19.74
N THR A 272 6.01 -4.43 -20.59
CA THR A 272 5.81 -3.01 -20.92
C THR A 272 4.52 -2.81 -21.71
N ARG A 273 4.21 -3.69 -22.67
CA ARG A 273 2.94 -3.70 -23.40
C ARG A 273 1.75 -3.87 -22.46
N LEU A 274 1.81 -4.80 -21.52
CA LEU A 274 0.76 -5.01 -20.52
C LEU A 274 0.50 -3.74 -19.71
N VAL A 275 1.56 -3.11 -19.20
CA VAL A 275 1.44 -1.85 -18.45
C VAL A 275 0.80 -0.76 -19.32
N ASN A 276 1.29 -0.57 -20.55
CA ASN A 276 0.76 0.44 -21.47
C ASN A 276 -0.75 0.22 -21.72
N THR A 277 -1.16 -1.01 -22.05
CA THR A 277 -2.56 -1.30 -22.38
C THR A 277 -3.49 -1.16 -21.18
N LEU A 278 -3.10 -1.68 -20.02
CA LEU A 278 -3.94 -1.63 -18.81
C LEU A 278 -4.10 -0.22 -18.25
N MET A 279 -3.16 0.68 -18.54
CA MET A 279 -3.13 2.02 -17.98
C MET A 279 -3.71 3.09 -18.92
N THR A 280 -3.92 2.78 -20.20
CA THR A 280 -4.55 3.65 -21.21
C THR A 280 -6.01 4.07 -20.90
N PRO A 281 -6.84 3.34 -20.10
CA PRO A 281 -8.21 3.78 -19.80
C PRO A 281 -8.29 5.03 -18.89
N TYR A 282 -8.70 6.17 -19.46
CA TYR A 282 -8.76 7.50 -18.82
C TYR A 282 -9.60 7.63 -17.53
N LYS A 283 -10.48 6.66 -17.19
CA LYS A 283 -11.50 6.82 -16.13
C LYS A 283 -11.37 5.87 -14.94
N ARG A 284 -10.33 5.05 -14.85
CA ARG A 284 -10.24 4.01 -13.83
C ARG A 284 -9.12 4.23 -12.84
N ARG A 285 -9.46 3.99 -11.57
CA ARG A 285 -8.47 3.73 -10.52
C ARG A 285 -7.77 2.42 -10.86
N PHE A 286 -6.46 2.46 -10.98
CA PHE A 286 -5.68 1.29 -11.36
C PHE A 286 -4.47 1.10 -10.47
N SER A 287 -4.17 -0.16 -10.14
CA SER A 287 -3.03 -0.58 -9.35
C SER A 287 -2.32 -1.72 -10.05
N PHE A 288 -1.06 -1.51 -10.41
CA PHE A 288 -0.17 -2.53 -10.93
C PHE A 288 0.93 -2.80 -9.91
N LYS A 289 1.19 -4.07 -9.63
CA LYS A 289 2.32 -4.50 -8.82
C LYS A 289 3.03 -5.63 -9.54
N MET A 290 4.34 -5.50 -9.68
CA MET A 290 5.20 -6.56 -10.17
C MET A 290 6.40 -6.68 -9.23
N THR A 291 6.68 -7.89 -8.75
CA THR A 291 7.73 -8.14 -7.76
C THR A 291 8.43 -9.45 -8.09
N LEU A 292 9.76 -9.47 -8.08
CA LEU A 292 10.50 -10.74 -8.05
C LEU A 292 10.42 -11.31 -6.63
N LYS A 293 9.80 -12.48 -6.48
CA LYS A 293 9.68 -13.17 -5.21
C LYS A 293 10.86 -14.11 -4.98
N ASP A 294 11.22 -14.25 -3.71
CA ASP A 294 12.29 -15.14 -3.22
C ASP A 294 13.68 -14.90 -3.84
N CYS A 295 13.85 -13.75 -4.51
CA CYS A 295 15.09 -13.37 -5.18
C CYS A 295 15.92 -12.44 -4.29
N ARG A 296 17.13 -12.88 -3.96
CA ARG A 296 18.18 -12.02 -3.39
C ARG A 296 18.91 -11.29 -4.50
N ARG A 297 19.51 -10.16 -4.18
CA ARG A 297 20.42 -9.45 -5.08
C ARG A 297 21.48 -10.43 -5.64
N PRO A 298 21.51 -10.68 -6.97
CA PRO A 298 22.49 -11.59 -7.55
C PRO A 298 23.90 -11.01 -7.39
N PHE A 299 24.92 -11.87 -7.33
CA PHE A 299 26.31 -11.40 -7.34
C PHE A 299 26.71 -10.83 -8.70
N ASP A 300 26.11 -11.34 -9.78
CA ASP A 300 26.29 -10.84 -11.13
C ASP A 300 25.62 -9.46 -11.32
N GLY A 301 26.41 -8.48 -11.76
CA GLY A 301 25.94 -7.13 -12.03
C GLY A 301 25.04 -7.05 -13.26
N ASN A 302 25.24 -7.90 -14.26
CA ASN A 302 24.49 -7.85 -15.51
C ASN A 302 23.03 -8.25 -15.30
N THR A 303 22.78 -9.34 -14.56
CA THR A 303 21.42 -9.77 -14.18
C THR A 303 20.69 -8.68 -13.37
N GLN A 304 21.40 -7.96 -12.48
CA GLN A 304 20.80 -6.82 -11.75
C GLN A 304 20.36 -5.71 -12.71
N MET A 305 21.18 -5.44 -13.72
CA MET A 305 20.98 -4.38 -14.70
C MET A 305 19.83 -4.70 -15.66
N GLU A 306 19.70 -5.94 -16.11
CA GLU A 306 18.62 -6.37 -17.02
C GLU A 306 17.24 -6.21 -16.39
N PHE A 307 17.05 -6.72 -15.18
CA PHE A 307 15.77 -6.56 -14.49
C PHE A 307 15.45 -5.09 -14.19
N THR A 308 16.47 -4.33 -13.77
CA THR A 308 16.34 -2.88 -13.55
C THR A 308 15.91 -2.15 -14.83
N ARG A 309 16.44 -2.53 -15.99
CA ARG A 309 16.07 -1.96 -17.30
C ARG A 309 14.59 -2.19 -17.61
N MET A 310 14.09 -3.41 -17.39
CA MET A 310 12.67 -3.74 -17.57
C MET A 310 11.76 -2.88 -16.67
N LEU A 311 12.11 -2.73 -15.39
CA LEU A 311 11.35 -1.86 -14.49
C LEU A 311 11.39 -0.40 -14.95
N ALA A 312 12.52 0.06 -15.50
CA ALA A 312 12.65 1.38 -16.10
C ALA A 312 11.67 1.56 -17.26
N LYS A 313 11.63 0.62 -18.22
CA LYS A 313 10.71 0.71 -19.36
C LYS A 313 9.25 0.67 -18.92
N CYS A 314 8.89 -0.15 -17.95
CA CYS A 314 7.54 -0.14 -17.38
C CYS A 314 7.19 1.21 -16.76
N THR A 315 8.15 1.84 -16.08
CA THR A 315 8.00 3.20 -15.54
C THR A 315 7.79 4.22 -16.65
N ILE A 316 8.58 4.17 -17.74
CA ILE A 316 8.40 5.06 -18.90
C ILE A 316 6.98 4.96 -19.46
N GLU A 317 6.50 3.74 -19.71
CA GLU A 317 5.15 3.53 -20.24
C GLU A 317 4.07 4.09 -19.31
N ALA A 318 4.22 3.91 -18.00
CA ALA A 318 3.30 4.48 -17.02
C ALA A 318 3.27 6.03 -17.06
N PHE A 319 4.42 6.67 -17.27
CA PHE A 319 4.53 8.14 -17.30
C PHE A 319 4.23 8.76 -18.68
N LYS A 320 4.17 7.97 -19.76
CA LYS A 320 3.71 8.45 -21.08
C LYS A 320 2.23 8.83 -21.10
N LEU A 321 1.45 8.29 -20.17
CA LEU A 321 0.03 8.58 -20.05
C LEU A 321 -0.16 10.03 -19.59
N GLN A 322 -0.95 10.77 -20.36
CA GLN A 322 -1.14 12.24 -20.29
C GLN A 322 -1.31 12.83 -18.87
N PRO A 323 -0.96 14.12 -18.71
CA PRO A 323 -0.64 14.73 -17.41
C PRO A 323 -1.82 14.69 -16.45
N ARG A 324 -1.68 13.87 -15.41
CA ARG A 324 -2.45 14.03 -14.19
C ARG A 324 -1.92 15.23 -13.42
N THR A 325 -2.78 15.81 -12.59
CA THR A 325 -2.47 17.04 -11.82
C THR A 325 -1.15 17.00 -11.04
N PHE A 326 -0.67 15.80 -10.68
CA PHE A 326 0.60 15.61 -9.99
C PHE A 326 1.07 14.16 -10.14
N ASN A 327 2.30 13.93 -10.59
CA ASN A 327 2.90 12.60 -10.66
C ASN A 327 4.12 12.51 -9.75
N SER A 328 4.24 11.37 -9.10
CA SER A 328 5.27 11.12 -8.09
C SER A 328 5.96 9.79 -8.31
N MET A 329 7.27 9.77 -8.09
CA MET A 329 8.09 8.58 -8.12
C MET A 329 8.88 8.45 -6.82
N GLU A 330 8.85 7.27 -6.24
CA GLU A 330 9.69 6.86 -5.14
C GLU A 330 10.62 5.76 -5.61
N VAL A 331 11.90 5.87 -5.28
CA VAL A 331 12.92 4.88 -5.63
C VAL A 331 13.60 4.42 -4.36
N THR A 332 13.56 3.13 -4.13
CA THR A 332 14.09 2.49 -2.93
C THR A 332 15.08 1.43 -3.33
N LYS A 333 16.31 1.54 -2.83
CA LYS A 333 17.29 0.47 -3.01
C LYS A 333 16.96 -0.67 -2.05
N VAL A 334 16.81 -1.87 -2.59
CA VAL A 334 16.51 -3.09 -1.82
C VAL A 334 17.57 -4.15 -2.05
N ASP A 335 17.76 -5.02 -1.06
CA ASP A 335 18.61 -6.22 -1.20
C ASP A 335 17.79 -7.47 -1.55
N TYR A 336 16.47 -7.42 -1.37
CA TYR A 336 15.51 -8.52 -1.52
C TYR A 336 14.28 -8.03 -2.28
N GLU A 337 13.73 -8.88 -3.12
CA GLU A 337 12.46 -8.69 -3.84
C GLU A 337 12.31 -7.34 -4.56
N PRO A 338 13.12 -7.07 -5.61
CA PRO A 338 12.94 -5.87 -6.43
C PRO A 338 11.61 -5.92 -7.20
N GLY A 339 11.12 -4.76 -7.62
CA GLY A 339 9.82 -4.66 -8.27
C GLY A 339 9.38 -3.23 -8.52
N ILE A 340 8.17 -3.10 -9.03
CA ILE A 340 7.52 -1.82 -9.33
C ILE A 340 6.06 -1.87 -8.90
N HIS A 341 5.62 -0.84 -8.18
CA HIS A 341 4.21 -0.62 -7.87
C HIS A 341 3.77 0.69 -8.51
N ILE A 342 2.73 0.64 -9.33
CA ILE A 342 2.16 1.81 -10.00
C ILE A 342 0.72 1.95 -9.55
N TYR A 343 0.38 3.10 -8.97
CA TYR A 343 -0.96 3.45 -8.56
C TYR A 343 -1.44 4.69 -9.30
N VAL A 344 -2.66 4.63 -9.80
CA VAL A 344 -3.21 5.57 -10.77
C VAL A 344 -4.63 5.92 -10.32
N ASP A 345 -4.84 7.11 -9.72
CA ASP A 345 -6.19 7.65 -9.36
C ASP A 345 -6.43 9.09 -9.88
N LYS A 346 -6.25 10.13 -9.05
CA LYS A 346 -6.15 11.54 -9.50
C LYS A 346 -4.70 11.97 -9.76
N LYS A 347 -3.78 11.17 -9.25
CA LYS A 347 -2.32 11.31 -9.32
C LYS A 347 -1.75 9.98 -9.79
N LEU A 348 -0.57 10.02 -10.40
CA LEU A 348 0.23 8.82 -10.63
C LEU A 348 1.27 8.72 -9.51
N TYR A 349 1.33 7.56 -8.87
CA TYR A 349 2.36 7.23 -7.90
C TYR A 349 3.07 5.95 -8.31
N CYS A 350 4.37 6.06 -8.58
CA CYS A 350 5.23 4.93 -8.92
C CYS A 350 6.22 4.68 -7.79
N MET A 351 6.28 3.47 -7.26
CA MET A 351 7.29 3.02 -6.32
C MET A 351 8.17 1.98 -6.99
N LEU A 352 9.46 2.22 -7.02
CA LEU A 352 10.45 1.38 -7.67
C LEU A 352 11.42 0.82 -6.63
N PHE A 353 11.45 -0.51 -6.53
CA PHE A 353 12.35 -1.26 -5.67
C PHE A 353 13.41 -1.91 -6.54
N THR A 354 14.67 -1.48 -6.42
CA THR A 354 15.74 -1.92 -7.32
C THR A 354 17.01 -2.33 -6.58
N TRP A 355 17.72 -3.30 -7.15
CA TRP A 355 19.06 -3.69 -6.72
C TRP A 355 20.14 -2.69 -7.17
N ALA A 356 19.93 -2.07 -8.32
CA ALA A 356 20.88 -1.15 -8.94
C ALA A 356 20.65 0.30 -8.45
N PRO A 357 21.70 1.14 -8.44
CA PRO A 357 21.56 2.57 -8.13
C PRO A 357 20.64 3.27 -9.13
N PHE A 358 19.92 4.29 -8.66
CA PHE A 358 19.04 5.07 -9.54
C PHE A 358 19.78 5.80 -10.68
N SER A 359 21.06 6.17 -10.51
CA SER A 359 21.85 6.72 -11.62
C SER A 359 21.78 5.85 -12.87
N TYR A 360 21.81 4.53 -12.70
CA TYR A 360 21.73 3.60 -13.82
C TYR A 360 20.38 3.69 -14.57
N LEU A 361 19.28 3.91 -13.84
CA LEU A 361 17.98 4.14 -14.45
C LEU A 361 17.94 5.47 -15.23
N ILE A 362 18.73 6.46 -14.79
CA ILE A 362 18.85 7.72 -15.51
C ILE A 362 19.67 7.56 -16.79
N ASP A 363 20.82 6.88 -16.68
CA ASP A 363 21.79 6.73 -17.77
C ASP A 363 21.27 5.85 -18.92
N GLN A 364 20.23 5.03 -18.71
CA GLN A 364 19.62 4.13 -19.72
C GLN A 364 18.51 4.81 -20.57
N ASP A 365 18.57 6.12 -20.81
CA ASP A 365 17.60 6.92 -21.59
C ASP A 365 16.15 6.93 -21.07
N ALA A 366 15.82 6.21 -20.01
CA ALA A 366 14.47 6.19 -19.43
C ALA A 366 14.05 7.55 -18.86
N LEU A 367 15.04 8.34 -18.47
CA LEU A 367 14.87 9.59 -17.75
C LEU A 367 15.63 10.72 -18.43
N SER A 368 16.88 10.54 -18.87
CA SER A 368 17.76 11.62 -19.34
C SER A 368 17.42 12.29 -20.69
N GLY A 369 16.39 11.83 -21.41
CA GLY A 369 15.90 12.48 -22.66
C GLY A 369 14.45 12.11 -23.04
N GLY A 370 13.71 11.48 -22.12
CA GLY A 370 12.40 10.86 -22.39
C GLY A 370 11.18 11.70 -21.94
N ALA A 371 10.00 11.08 -21.97
CA ALA A 371 8.73 11.71 -21.56
C ALA A 371 8.63 11.97 -20.03
N ILE A 372 9.32 11.18 -19.20
CA ILE A 372 9.16 11.20 -17.74
C ILE A 372 9.50 12.56 -17.09
N PRO A 373 10.64 13.24 -17.37
CA PRO A 373 11.01 14.50 -16.70
C PRO A 373 10.01 15.63 -16.96
N ARG A 374 9.27 15.55 -18.06
CA ARG A 374 8.21 16.50 -18.42
C ARG A 374 6.94 16.30 -17.60
N TYR A 375 6.73 15.12 -17.01
CA TYR A 375 5.50 14.79 -16.28
C TYR A 375 5.75 14.49 -14.80
N LEU A 376 7.00 14.33 -14.37
CA LEU A 376 7.36 14.04 -12.99
C LEU A 376 7.38 15.31 -12.14
N HIS A 377 6.53 15.36 -11.11
CA HIS A 377 6.39 16.50 -10.21
C HIS A 377 7.12 16.29 -8.88
N LYS A 378 7.16 15.04 -8.39
CA LYS A 378 7.84 14.68 -7.14
C LYS A 378 8.72 13.46 -7.32
N LEU A 379 9.95 13.54 -6.81
CA LEU A 379 10.88 12.42 -6.81
C LEU A 379 11.49 12.22 -5.42
N THR A 380 11.36 11.01 -4.89
CA THR A 380 11.83 10.62 -3.56
C THR A 380 12.80 9.44 -3.65
N PHE A 381 13.91 9.51 -2.93
CA PHE A 381 14.90 8.45 -2.84
C PHE A 381 14.97 7.91 -1.43
N GLN A 382 14.64 6.63 -1.20
CA GLN A 382 14.78 6.01 0.12
C GLN A 382 16.00 5.06 0.18
N ARG A 383 16.78 5.17 1.28
CA ARG A 383 17.77 4.20 1.79
C ARG A 383 19.05 3.97 0.94
N ARG A 384 20.20 4.21 1.60
CA ARG A 384 21.63 3.92 1.28
C ARG A 384 22.16 4.17 -0.15
N ARG A 385 23.11 5.11 -0.21
CA ARG A 385 24.09 5.37 -1.30
C ARG A 385 23.44 5.47 -2.68
N ALA A 386 22.65 6.51 -2.91
CA ALA A 386 22.28 6.94 -4.24
C ALA A 386 23.33 7.91 -4.77
N THR A 387 24.28 7.45 -5.57
CA THR A 387 24.94 8.37 -6.50
C THR A 387 23.90 8.66 -7.57
N LEU A 388 23.44 9.91 -7.70
CA LEU A 388 22.72 10.31 -8.90
C LEU A 388 23.71 10.66 -10.00
N THR A 389 23.26 10.59 -11.24
CA THR A 389 23.73 11.40 -12.37
C THR A 389 22.43 11.95 -12.96
N PRO A 390 21.93 13.11 -12.48
CA PRO A 390 20.65 13.63 -12.95
C PRO A 390 20.61 13.88 -14.46
N PHE A 391 19.39 13.95 -14.98
CA PHE A 391 18.99 14.23 -16.36
C PHE A 391 19.97 15.08 -17.17
N ARG A 392 20.44 14.59 -18.33
CA ARG A 392 21.33 15.36 -19.22
C ARG A 392 20.76 16.75 -19.46
N ASN A 393 21.65 17.74 -19.50
CA ASN A 393 21.32 19.12 -19.82
C ASN A 393 21.13 19.25 -21.34
N ASP A 394 20.08 18.62 -21.87
CA ASP A 394 19.65 18.72 -23.26
C ASP A 394 18.75 19.93 -23.52
N GLY A 395 18.67 20.86 -22.56
CA GLY A 395 17.85 22.07 -22.63
C GLY A 395 16.38 21.85 -22.26
N SER A 396 15.98 20.65 -21.83
CA SER A 396 14.60 20.38 -21.43
C SER A 396 14.36 20.78 -19.95
N PRO A 397 13.43 21.72 -19.66
CA PRO A 397 13.15 22.12 -18.28
C PRO A 397 12.45 20.99 -17.53
N THR A 398 13.05 20.53 -16.43
CA THR A 398 12.40 19.57 -15.52
C THR A 398 11.17 20.20 -14.87
N GLN A 399 10.04 19.48 -14.85
CA GLN A 399 8.83 19.91 -14.13
C GLN A 399 8.84 19.52 -12.64
N ILE A 400 9.96 19.00 -12.15
CA ILE A 400 10.07 18.54 -10.77
C ILE A 400 9.91 19.74 -9.82
N GLN A 401 8.89 19.66 -8.97
CA GLN A 401 8.55 20.65 -7.95
C GLN A 401 9.06 20.23 -6.57
N GLU A 402 9.14 18.92 -6.30
CA GLU A 402 9.58 18.35 -5.02
C GLU A 402 10.69 17.30 -5.22
N LEU A 403 11.81 17.47 -4.52
CA LEU A 403 12.92 16.52 -4.48
C LEU A 403 13.23 16.11 -3.04
N ASN A 404 13.22 14.81 -2.77
CA ASN A 404 13.55 14.27 -1.45
C ASN A 404 14.72 13.28 -1.55
N PHE A 405 15.81 13.58 -0.84
CA PHE A 405 17.02 12.78 -0.82
C PHE A 405 17.30 12.19 0.55
N PHE A 406 17.61 10.90 0.57
CA PHE A 406 18.15 10.21 1.72
C PHE A 406 19.53 9.64 1.36
N TYR A 407 20.59 10.15 2.01
CA TYR A 407 21.99 9.67 1.90
C TYR A 407 22.80 10.13 0.66
N LYS A 408 24.06 10.56 0.90
CA LYS A 408 25.17 10.94 -0.03
C LYS A 408 24.80 11.47 -1.42
N LEU A 409 25.08 12.75 -1.70
CA LEU A 409 24.67 13.45 -2.92
C LEU A 409 25.91 14.02 -3.64
N ARG A 410 26.36 13.39 -4.75
CA ARG A 410 27.65 13.74 -5.42
C ARG A 410 27.56 14.57 -6.70
N SER A 411 26.38 14.80 -7.27
CA SER A 411 26.24 15.23 -8.68
C SER A 411 25.13 16.26 -8.93
N PHE A 412 24.49 16.76 -7.88
CA PHE A 412 23.38 17.71 -7.99
C PHE A 412 23.81 19.06 -8.56
N GLN A 413 25.09 19.43 -8.38
CA GLN A 413 25.63 20.75 -8.72
C GLN A 413 25.74 21.04 -10.22
N ASN A 414 25.64 20.01 -11.07
CA ASN A 414 25.89 20.11 -12.51
C ASN A 414 24.63 20.46 -13.33
N TYR A 415 23.49 20.75 -12.70
CA TYR A 415 22.18 20.83 -13.37
C TYR A 415 21.37 22.06 -12.96
N TYR A 416 20.28 22.35 -13.69
CA TYR A 416 19.38 23.49 -13.44
C TYR A 416 17.93 23.01 -13.25
N TYR A 417 17.38 23.21 -12.06
CA TYR A 417 16.02 22.83 -11.67
C TYR A 417 15.11 24.07 -11.57
N ASN A 418 14.62 24.53 -12.72
CA ASN A 418 13.82 25.76 -12.83
C ASN A 418 12.44 25.68 -12.14
N SER A 419 11.91 24.48 -11.90
CA SER A 419 10.58 24.27 -11.32
C SER A 419 10.60 23.87 -9.85
N LEU A 420 11.80 23.61 -9.29
CA LEU A 420 11.93 23.06 -7.95
C LEU A 420 11.52 24.09 -6.90
N GLN A 421 10.53 23.74 -6.07
CA GLN A 421 10.03 24.58 -4.99
C GLN A 421 10.37 24.01 -3.62
N THR A 422 10.47 22.70 -3.50
CA THR A 422 10.76 22.01 -2.24
C THR A 422 11.93 21.06 -2.40
N LEU A 423 12.95 21.22 -1.55
CA LEU A 423 14.09 20.32 -1.44
C LEU A 423 14.15 19.75 -0.03
N SER A 424 14.11 18.42 0.10
CA SER A 424 14.22 17.70 1.37
C SER A 424 15.50 16.88 1.40
N LEU A 425 16.32 17.09 2.43
CA LEU A 425 17.64 16.50 2.61
C LEU A 425 17.69 15.78 3.95
N SER A 426 17.81 14.46 3.95
CA SER A 426 17.88 13.65 5.17
C SER A 426 19.15 12.81 5.20
N SER A 427 19.94 12.90 6.28
CA SER A 427 21.18 12.12 6.46
C SER A 427 22.15 12.22 5.27
N VAL A 428 22.45 13.44 4.80
CA VAL A 428 23.20 13.66 3.55
C VAL A 428 24.67 14.04 3.80
N PHE A 429 25.51 13.70 2.83
CA PHE A 429 26.91 14.12 2.73
C PHE A 429 27.07 14.92 1.45
N VAL A 430 27.53 16.15 1.54
CA VAL A 430 27.66 17.10 0.44
C VAL A 430 28.99 17.82 0.49
N ASP A 431 29.46 18.32 -0.66
CA ASP A 431 30.66 19.17 -0.75
C ASP A 431 30.38 20.60 -0.27
N ALA A 432 31.40 21.35 0.17
CA ALA A 432 31.26 22.73 0.65
C ALA A 432 30.56 23.67 -0.33
N SER A 433 30.67 23.42 -1.64
CA SER A 433 30.03 24.21 -2.70
C SER A 433 28.53 23.93 -2.88
N PHE A 434 27.96 22.92 -2.22
CA PHE A 434 26.59 22.48 -2.47
C PHE A 434 25.54 23.55 -2.14
N PHE A 435 25.53 24.05 -0.90
CA PHE A 435 24.55 25.04 -0.47
C PHE A 435 24.71 26.42 -1.16
N PRO A 436 25.93 26.94 -1.35
CA PRO A 436 26.14 28.19 -2.09
C PRO A 436 25.63 28.15 -3.54
N THR A 437 25.68 26.99 -4.18
CA THR A 437 25.24 26.86 -5.58
C THR A 437 23.72 26.71 -5.75
N LEU A 438 22.96 26.50 -4.67
CA LEU A 438 21.51 26.24 -4.74
C LEU A 438 20.73 27.39 -5.39
N ARG A 439 21.08 28.66 -5.16
CA ARG A 439 20.36 29.80 -5.77
C ARG A 439 20.45 29.76 -7.31
N ARG A 440 21.64 29.43 -7.82
CA ARG A 440 21.88 29.32 -9.26
C ARG A 440 21.16 28.12 -9.85
N ILE A 441 21.15 27.00 -9.14
CA ILE A 441 20.62 25.72 -9.64
C ILE A 441 19.10 25.62 -9.46
N CYS A 442 18.55 26.16 -8.37
CA CYS A 442 17.14 26.05 -7.97
C CYS A 442 16.56 27.45 -7.70
N PRO A 443 16.37 28.30 -8.72
CA PRO A 443 15.98 29.70 -8.53
C PRO A 443 14.59 29.91 -7.93
N LYS A 444 13.72 28.90 -8.00
CA LYS A 444 12.35 28.93 -7.44
C LYS A 444 12.21 28.20 -6.10
N LEU A 445 13.33 27.82 -5.47
CA LEU A 445 13.31 27.12 -4.19
C LEU A 445 12.65 28.01 -3.12
N LYS A 446 11.57 27.49 -2.52
CA LYS A 446 10.78 28.16 -1.48
C LYS A 446 10.89 27.46 -0.15
N VAL A 447 10.99 26.12 -0.16
CA VAL A 447 10.97 25.28 1.02
C VAL A 447 12.23 24.42 1.03
N LEU A 448 12.98 24.50 2.13
CA LEU A 448 14.09 23.60 2.40
C LEU A 448 13.78 22.79 3.66
N GLU A 449 13.86 21.47 3.55
CA GLU A 449 13.70 20.56 4.67
C GLU A 449 15.02 19.88 4.98
N LEU A 450 15.53 20.13 6.18
CA LEU A 450 16.72 19.48 6.72
C LEU A 450 16.23 18.38 7.65
N GLY A 451 16.07 17.18 7.10
CA GLY A 451 15.41 16.03 7.69
C GLY A 451 16.22 15.32 8.79
N MET A 452 15.76 14.13 9.18
CA MET A 452 16.39 13.37 10.27
C MET A 452 17.77 12.82 9.89
N GLY A 453 18.74 13.07 10.78
CA GLY A 453 20.13 12.63 10.68
C GLY A 453 21.11 13.77 10.38
N PRO A 454 22.42 13.48 10.37
CA PRO A 454 23.46 14.49 10.20
C PRO A 454 23.49 15.03 8.77
N ILE A 455 23.88 16.30 8.64
CA ILE A 455 24.17 16.94 7.36
C ILE A 455 25.64 17.29 7.37
N ILE A 456 26.44 16.53 6.64
CA ILE A 456 27.90 16.70 6.67
C ILE A 456 28.33 17.42 5.41
N VAL A 457 28.95 18.57 5.62
CA VAL A 457 29.51 19.41 4.56
C VAL A 457 31.02 19.26 4.59
N TYR A 458 31.58 18.54 3.62
CA TYR A 458 33.02 18.31 3.56
C TYR A 458 33.78 19.62 3.41
N GLY A 459 34.73 19.86 4.32
CA GLY A 459 35.54 21.09 4.35
C GLY A 459 34.91 22.25 5.14
N ASN A 460 33.66 22.12 5.61
CA ASN A 460 32.95 23.12 6.42
C ASN A 460 31.98 22.40 7.38
N GLU A 461 32.51 21.51 8.22
CA GLU A 461 31.69 20.72 9.14
C GLU A 461 30.90 21.64 10.08
N GLY A 462 29.58 21.39 10.18
CA GLY A 462 28.69 22.21 10.99
C GLY A 462 28.31 23.56 10.38
N VAL A 463 28.63 23.86 9.11
CA VAL A 463 28.19 25.10 8.45
C VAL A 463 27.38 24.82 7.19
N ILE A 464 26.18 25.39 7.13
CA ILE A 464 25.27 25.37 5.99
C ILE A 464 25.14 26.81 5.49
N ASP A 465 25.90 27.15 4.45
CA ASP A 465 25.91 28.50 3.88
C ASP A 465 24.96 28.63 2.67
N MET A 466 23.87 29.35 2.87
CA MET A 466 22.82 29.64 1.90
C MET A 466 22.53 31.15 1.85
N GLN A 467 23.53 32.01 2.10
CA GLN A 467 23.38 33.49 2.14
C GLN A 467 22.79 34.11 0.86
N ASP A 468 22.74 33.33 -0.21
CA ASP A 468 22.19 33.70 -1.51
C ASP A 468 20.70 33.34 -1.69
N LEU A 469 20.11 32.58 -0.77
CA LEU A 469 18.74 32.06 -0.87
C LEU A 469 17.74 32.88 -0.06
N ARG A 470 16.53 33.05 -0.61
CA ARG A 470 15.35 33.56 0.09
C ARG A 470 14.32 32.45 0.22
N LEU A 471 14.07 31.99 1.44
CA LEU A 471 13.16 30.87 1.71
C LEU A 471 11.83 31.37 2.28
N GLN A 472 10.74 30.79 1.82
CA GLN A 472 9.44 30.92 2.50
C GLN A 472 9.42 30.06 3.76
N ARG A 473 10.05 28.87 3.71
CA ARG A 473 10.05 27.95 4.84
C ARG A 473 11.36 27.16 4.97
N LEU A 474 11.87 27.10 6.20
CA LEU A 474 12.94 26.20 6.61
C LEU A 474 12.41 25.21 7.64
N ASN A 475 12.39 23.92 7.30
CA ASN A 475 12.00 22.84 8.21
C ASN A 475 13.25 22.16 8.79
N LEU A 476 13.40 22.21 10.11
CA LEU A 476 14.54 21.67 10.85
C LEU A 476 14.13 20.40 11.62
N ALA A 477 14.47 19.24 11.08
CA ALA A 477 14.35 17.93 11.74
C ALA A 477 15.71 17.25 11.99
N ILE A 478 16.81 18.00 11.90
CA ILE A 478 18.17 17.55 12.20
C ILE A 478 18.23 16.93 13.61
N LEU A 479 18.96 15.82 13.72
CA LEU A 479 19.14 15.05 14.94
C LEU A 479 20.63 14.76 15.21
N PRO A 480 21.01 14.62 16.50
CA PRO A 480 22.36 14.25 16.89
C PRO A 480 22.84 12.93 16.29
N TRP A 481 24.10 12.87 15.88
CA TRP A 481 24.73 11.64 15.38
C TRP A 481 25.10 10.68 16.53
N ASP A 482 25.55 11.24 17.66
CA ASP A 482 26.04 10.49 18.81
C ASP A 482 25.03 10.36 19.96
N PHE A 483 25.08 9.21 20.63
CA PHE A 483 24.31 8.92 21.83
C PHE A 483 24.85 9.59 23.10
N SER A 484 25.83 10.50 22.97
CA SER A 484 26.65 11.08 24.05
C SER A 484 25.88 11.92 25.09
N GLY A 485 24.57 12.10 24.92
CA GLY A 485 23.69 12.73 25.92
C GLY A 485 23.75 14.26 25.92
N ASN A 486 24.78 14.86 25.34
CA ASN A 486 24.97 16.30 25.27
C ASN A 486 24.07 16.97 24.21
N PRO A 487 23.55 18.18 24.50
CA PRO A 487 22.71 18.92 23.57
C PRO A 487 23.51 19.49 22.38
N TRP A 488 22.80 19.73 21.28
CA TRP A 488 23.34 20.40 20.08
C TRP A 488 22.83 21.84 20.00
N LEU A 489 23.67 22.75 19.49
CA LEU A 489 23.27 24.11 19.20
C LEU A 489 23.09 24.29 17.68
N VAL A 490 21.89 24.67 17.27
CA VAL A 490 21.61 25.09 15.89
C VAL A 490 21.40 26.59 15.88
N VAL A 491 22.25 27.30 15.16
CA VAL A 491 22.18 28.74 14.95
C VAL A 491 21.65 28.99 13.56
N VAL A 492 20.49 29.64 13.44
CA VAL A 492 19.98 30.11 12.14
C VAL A 492 20.15 31.62 12.12
N LYS A 493 20.83 32.14 11.10
CA LYS A 493 21.05 33.58 10.94
C LYS A 493 20.69 34.02 9.53
N THR A 494 19.89 35.08 9.45
CA THR A 494 19.54 35.80 8.23
C THR A 494 20.17 37.18 8.24
N HIS A 495 20.04 37.94 7.14
CA HIS A 495 20.52 39.33 7.10
C HIS A 495 19.84 40.23 8.15
N LYS A 496 18.60 39.90 8.55
CA LYS A 496 17.78 40.69 9.47
C LYS A 496 17.49 40.04 10.80
N GLU A 497 17.58 38.72 10.88
CA GLU A 497 17.07 37.98 12.03
C GLU A 497 17.96 36.80 12.41
N TYR A 498 17.77 36.26 13.60
CA TYR A 498 18.50 35.10 14.09
C TYR A 498 17.64 34.25 15.04
N VAL A 499 18.05 33.00 15.24
CA VAL A 499 17.56 32.17 16.34
C VAL A 499 18.60 31.15 16.77
N TYR A 500 18.66 30.89 18.07
CA TYR A 500 19.46 29.85 18.69
C TYR A 500 18.54 28.74 19.17
N ILE A 501 18.83 27.50 18.79
CA ILE A 501 17.99 26.34 19.12
C ILE A 501 18.86 25.28 19.79
N LYS A 502 18.60 25.05 21.08
CA LYS A 502 19.21 23.96 21.86
C LYS A 502 18.39 22.68 21.67
N ILE A 503 18.98 21.67 21.06
CA ILE A 503 18.35 20.38 20.74
C ILE A 503 18.85 19.30 21.70
N HIS A 504 17.90 18.62 22.35
CA HIS A 504 18.18 17.54 23.30
C HIS A 504 18.05 16.15 22.65
N LYS A 505 18.70 15.14 23.23
CA LYS A 505 18.68 13.74 22.75
C LYS A 505 17.27 13.15 22.60
N ASN A 506 16.33 13.53 23.46
CA ASN A 506 14.93 13.08 23.42
C ASN A 506 14.05 13.83 22.41
N ARG A 507 14.66 14.52 21.43
CA ARG A 507 14.00 15.36 20.41
C ARG A 507 13.29 16.61 20.96
N ARG A 508 13.37 16.87 22.27
CA ARG A 508 12.94 18.16 22.83
C ARG A 508 13.90 19.25 22.35
N TYR A 509 13.39 20.47 22.27
CA TYR A 509 14.18 21.62 21.89
C TYR A 509 13.74 22.84 22.71
N ASN A 510 14.69 23.72 22.99
CA ASN A 510 14.45 25.03 23.56
C ASN A 510 14.97 26.08 22.58
N VAL A 511 14.19 27.14 22.38
CA VAL A 511 14.66 28.34 21.69
C VAL A 511 15.34 29.21 22.74
N LEU A 512 16.57 29.63 22.48
CA LEU A 512 17.36 30.44 23.39
C LEU A 512 17.40 31.90 22.91
N THR A 513 17.44 32.81 23.87
CA THR A 513 17.86 34.20 23.65
C THR A 513 19.35 34.28 23.32
N TYR A 514 19.82 35.45 22.89
CA TYR A 514 21.24 35.64 22.61
C TYR A 514 22.07 35.47 23.88
N GLU A 515 21.68 36.08 25.00
CA GLU A 515 22.42 35.97 26.26
C GLU A 515 22.48 34.53 26.76
N GLU A 516 21.35 33.81 26.72
CA GLU A 516 21.28 32.39 27.11
C GLU A 516 22.19 31.52 26.22
N ALA A 517 22.18 31.74 24.91
CA ALA A 517 23.04 31.00 23.99
C ALA A 517 24.52 31.28 24.26
N MET A 518 24.90 32.53 24.51
CA MET A 518 26.29 32.90 24.81
C MET A 518 26.76 32.34 26.15
N GLU A 519 25.90 32.32 27.17
CA GLU A 519 26.23 31.76 28.48
C GLU A 519 26.38 30.23 28.40
N GLU A 520 25.48 29.56 27.70
CA GLU A 520 25.55 28.12 27.43
C GLU A 520 26.80 27.75 26.61
N GLU A 521 27.23 28.62 25.68
CA GLU A 521 28.48 28.47 24.94
C GLU A 521 29.72 28.60 25.84
N ARG A 522 29.74 29.54 26.78
CA ARG A 522 30.85 29.74 27.74
C ARG A 522 31.01 28.57 28.69
N GLN A 523 29.91 27.89 29.03
CA GLN A 523 29.89 26.73 29.91
C GLN A 523 30.19 25.39 29.18
N THR A 524 30.57 25.45 27.89
CA THR A 524 30.97 24.29 27.06
C THR A 524 29.96 23.13 27.03
N GLN A 525 28.66 23.42 27.18
CA GLN A 525 27.62 22.38 27.26
C GLN A 525 27.27 21.73 25.90
N PHE A 526 27.76 22.27 24.77
CA PHE A 526 27.44 21.78 23.43
C PHE A 526 28.56 20.92 22.85
N HIS A 527 28.20 19.73 22.34
CA HIS A 527 29.15 18.83 21.68
C HIS A 527 29.35 19.14 20.20
N GLU A 528 28.29 19.56 19.51
CA GLU A 528 28.31 19.93 18.09
C GLU A 528 27.50 21.21 17.84
N ARG A 529 27.93 21.98 16.83
CA ARG A 529 27.33 23.24 16.41
C ARG A 529 26.96 23.18 14.93
N TYR A 530 25.76 23.68 14.61
CA TYR A 530 25.30 23.85 13.24
C TYR A 530 24.94 25.32 12.99
N HIS A 531 25.72 25.99 12.14
CA HIS A 531 25.45 27.36 11.69
C HIS A 531 24.77 27.31 10.33
N ILE A 532 23.55 27.83 10.26
CA ILE A 532 22.75 27.92 9.05
C ILE A 532 22.62 29.40 8.68
N TYR A 533 23.31 29.80 7.61
CA TYR A 533 23.23 31.16 7.09
C TYR A 533 22.30 31.19 5.89
N CYS A 534 21.37 32.15 5.85
CA CYS A 534 20.46 32.35 4.72
C CYS A 534 20.29 33.83 4.44
N TYR A 535 19.92 34.26 3.23
CA TYR A 535 19.62 35.69 3.05
C TYR A 535 18.41 36.05 3.89
N ASP A 536 17.29 35.36 3.68
CA ASP A 536 16.00 35.66 4.30
C ASP A 536 15.16 34.38 4.46
N ILE A 537 14.40 34.29 5.55
CA ILE A 537 13.54 33.14 5.87
C ILE A 537 12.23 33.66 6.48
N GLN A 538 11.09 33.41 5.84
CA GLN A 538 9.80 33.86 6.37
C GLN A 538 9.31 33.03 7.56
N GLU A 539 9.50 31.71 7.51
CA GLU A 539 9.07 30.80 8.58
C GLU A 539 10.11 29.72 8.84
N VAL A 540 10.47 29.54 10.11
CA VAL A 540 11.25 28.38 10.58
C VAL A 540 10.32 27.43 11.32
N PHE A 541 10.41 26.13 11.02
CA PHE A 541 9.66 25.09 11.73
C PHE A 541 10.58 24.00 12.25
N ARG A 542 10.18 23.37 13.36
CA ARG A 542 10.75 22.11 13.85
C ARG A 542 9.60 21.18 14.26
N PHE A 543 9.56 19.97 13.71
CA PHE A 543 8.50 18.98 13.98
C PHE A 543 7.07 19.57 13.97
N ASN A 544 6.75 20.33 12.92
CA ASN A 544 5.46 21.02 12.71
C ASN A 544 5.14 22.16 13.71
N ARG A 545 6.12 22.63 14.49
CA ARG A 545 5.98 23.82 15.35
C ARG A 545 6.77 24.98 14.76
N LYS A 546 6.12 26.14 14.62
CA LYS A 546 6.76 27.38 14.16
C LYS A 546 7.71 27.90 15.24
N ILE A 547 8.89 28.34 14.81
CA ILE A 547 9.92 28.97 15.63
C ILE A 547 9.98 30.45 15.24
N THR A 548 9.99 31.31 16.25
CA THR A 548 10.09 32.76 16.07
C THR A 548 11.56 33.15 15.85
N LEU A 549 11.80 34.00 14.85
CA LEU A 549 13.09 34.63 14.60
C LEU A 549 13.16 35.98 15.34
N TYR A 550 14.32 36.33 15.87
CA TYR A 550 14.57 37.60 16.57
C TYR A 550 15.30 38.57 15.64
N SER A 551 14.93 39.85 15.65
CA SER A 551 15.59 40.87 14.83
C SER A 551 17.04 41.13 15.26
N ASN A 552 17.94 41.27 14.30
CA ASN A 552 19.28 41.79 14.47
C ASN A 552 19.17 43.28 14.86
N SER A 553 19.00 43.61 16.14
CA SER A 553 19.06 44.99 16.61
C SER A 553 20.51 45.49 16.67
N THR A 554 21.08 45.75 15.51
CA THR A 554 22.22 46.67 15.30
C THR A 554 21.88 47.72 14.24
N SER A 555 20.66 48.25 14.28
CA SER A 555 20.38 49.61 13.80
C SER A 555 20.31 50.54 15.01
N SER A 556 21.46 50.82 15.63
CA SER A 556 21.58 52.00 16.47
C SER A 556 21.49 53.22 15.57
N ASN A 557 20.51 54.07 15.86
CA ASN A 557 20.46 55.46 15.45
C ASN A 557 21.88 56.06 15.42
N ILE A 558 22.35 56.43 14.24
CA ILE A 558 23.33 57.50 14.09
C ILE A 558 22.57 58.62 13.41
N ALA A 559 22.21 59.61 14.22
CA ALA A 559 21.77 60.93 13.78
C ALA A 559 22.95 61.73 13.24
#